data_AF-A0AA39HWG5-F1
#
_entry.id   AF-A0AA39HWG5-F1
#
_cell.length_a   1.000
_cell.length_b   1.000
_cell.length_c   1.000
_cell.angle_alpha   90.00
_cell.angle_beta   90.00
_cell.angle_gamma   90.00
#
_symmetry.space_group_name_H-M   'P 1'
#
loop_
_entity.id
_entity.type
_entity.pdbx_description
1 polymer ?
#
loop_
_entity_poly.entity_id
_entity_poly.type
_entity_poly.pdbx_seq_one_letter_code
_entity_poly.pdbx_strand_id
1 'polypeptide(L)'
;MNPLSLSFLATLLCLPSITFGLYYANGTKTTYERIPSWYLDDEIVYNFLEIWPNETMDFIEDLTDNEFNEYTAILVTVSQIANETYDEEEDEFRGTFTPQDLESAARKISPKIYEKLKAVADNIQEAINRLPSQSAQSTMNTLSAYFCDLRPKMWHRRYFLEVLFKAIRAVEESSQTDRKLIEEYFPSITTFVDAEITKVLYSKKTTENSCTEEEILQEMVDEAKYQQKNYKPMTENTVSIRTVKGTTARCDHVYVSKVPLDCFILIPNIIINVLIIYLSICHVKRSILQIFALNLCIPTLCYLLYASGALLSSLIWPSKDVALGIKLEKTKFSDYLSTVIGYICGFNYRVLAIFLVSITYCFFAKPLFSKKRLTNKNVLFVLFGCHVFTITTSTIATFSNRQSKQVMSELFPIAAVNWLDIVEGSFETSSLSFCIFMYFVCIGAVMAFRKTSSNAFNNRQKRRVQLIATLAYITPPNILLLPNSICTDLFAALFGSPPVFKQFCEMKIYHDDSLLQGRLFVTTFTVLVAFVDYRRALKQLIRKGVMCLPMFKQQNKLITIDHSKKLFLVSPIVEHLGTVVDSSPRLSDSPSSVYVSNLLYI
;
A
#
# COMPACT_ATOMS: atom_id res chain seq x y z
N MET A 1 52.12 9.97 62.88
CA MET A 1 53.21 8.97 62.95
C MET A 1 52.59 7.60 62.81
N ASN A 2 53.07 6.81 61.85
CA ASN A 2 52.74 5.40 61.55
C ASN A 2 52.90 4.47 62.78
N PRO A 3 52.53 3.15 62.79
CA PRO A 3 52.10 2.24 61.70
C PRO A 3 50.92 1.29 62.09
N LEU A 4 50.65 0.26 61.26
CA LEU A 4 49.75 -0.91 61.42
C LEU A 4 48.29 -0.66 60.99
N SER A 5 47.60 -1.51 60.20
CA SER A 5 47.82 -2.93 59.96
C SER A 5 47.47 -3.37 58.52
N LEU A 6 48.26 -4.34 58.06
CA LEU A 6 48.31 -4.98 56.74
C LEU A 6 47.30 -6.15 56.66
N SER A 7 46.01 -5.89 56.92
CA SER A 7 44.97 -6.95 57.01
C SER A 7 43.82 -6.80 56.00
N PHE A 8 43.87 -5.82 55.10
CA PHE A 8 42.76 -5.52 54.17
C PHE A 8 43.00 -5.95 52.71
N LEU A 9 44.17 -6.49 52.38
CA LEU A 9 44.54 -6.84 51.00
C LEU A 9 44.64 -8.35 50.71
N ALA A 10 44.33 -9.22 51.68
CA ALA A 10 44.32 -10.67 51.49
C ALA A 10 42.90 -11.26 51.31
N THR A 11 41.86 -10.45 51.39
CA THR A 11 40.45 -10.88 51.22
C THR A 11 39.95 -10.71 49.78
N LEU A 12 40.84 -10.49 48.82
CA LEU A 12 40.49 -10.22 47.40
C LEU A 12 40.88 -11.36 46.44
N LEU A 13 41.37 -12.50 46.93
CA LEU A 13 41.88 -13.57 46.05
C LEU A 13 41.44 -15.01 46.38
N CYS A 14 40.43 -15.23 47.23
CA CYS A 14 39.89 -16.58 47.44
C CYS A 14 38.38 -16.59 47.72
N LEU A 15 37.67 -17.45 46.97
CA LEU A 15 36.28 -17.94 47.07
C LEU A 15 35.24 -17.27 46.16
N PRO A 16 34.21 -18.02 45.70
CA PRO A 16 34.22 -19.41 45.22
C PRO A 16 33.62 -19.49 43.80
N SER A 17 33.70 -20.68 43.18
CA SER A 17 32.91 -21.05 42.02
C SER A 17 31.45 -20.61 42.20
N ILE A 18 31.04 -19.58 41.46
CA ILE A 18 29.64 -19.17 41.35
C ILE A 18 28.95 -20.27 40.54
N THR A 19 28.43 -21.28 41.21
CA THR A 19 27.29 -22.03 40.69
C THR A 19 26.16 -21.02 40.50
N PHE A 20 25.96 -20.57 39.27
CA PHE A 20 24.74 -19.89 38.87
C PHE A 20 23.57 -20.84 39.14
N GLY A 21 22.89 -20.65 40.26
CA GLY A 21 21.60 -21.26 40.54
C GLY A 21 20.58 -20.65 39.60
N LEU A 22 20.51 -21.16 38.37
CA LEU A 22 19.58 -20.74 37.34
C LEU A 22 18.20 -21.34 37.62
N TYR A 23 17.42 -20.68 38.47
CA TYR A 23 15.97 -20.87 38.49
C TYR A 23 15.37 -19.96 37.41
N TYR A 24 15.07 -20.52 36.23
CA TYR A 24 14.39 -19.81 35.15
C TYR A 24 12.86 -19.97 35.27
N ALA A 25 12.16 -18.85 35.01
CA ALA A 25 10.73 -18.65 34.80
C ALA A 25 9.77 -19.62 35.51
N ASN A 26 9.34 -19.25 36.72
CA ASN A 26 8.24 -19.94 37.39
C ASN A 26 6.92 -19.20 37.09
N GLY A 27 6.05 -19.78 36.25
CA GLY A 27 4.65 -19.34 36.11
C GLY A 27 4.27 -18.47 34.90
N THR A 28 5.14 -18.28 33.91
CA THR A 28 4.80 -17.54 32.68
C THR A 28 4.37 -18.50 31.56
N LYS A 29 3.19 -18.29 30.96
CA LYS A 29 2.62 -19.16 29.92
C LYS A 29 2.96 -18.73 28.49
N THR A 30 3.52 -17.53 28.32
CA THR A 30 3.88 -17.02 27.00
C THR A 30 5.32 -17.37 26.68
N THR A 31 5.53 -18.03 25.54
CA THR A 31 6.83 -18.44 24.98
C THR A 31 7.90 -17.35 25.05
N TYR A 32 7.50 -16.08 24.88
CA TYR A 32 8.34 -14.88 24.91
C TYR A 32 9.03 -14.58 26.24
N GLU A 33 8.48 -15.04 27.38
CA GLU A 33 9.05 -14.75 28.71
C GLU A 33 9.98 -15.86 29.23
N ARG A 34 10.06 -16.98 28.51
CA ARG A 34 10.79 -18.17 28.93
C ARG A 34 12.23 -18.19 28.40
N ILE A 35 12.49 -17.60 27.23
CA ILE A 35 13.81 -17.63 26.61
C ILE A 35 14.74 -16.58 27.27
N PRO A 36 15.97 -16.93 27.68
CA PRO A 36 16.85 -16.00 28.39
C PRO A 36 17.14 -14.74 27.56
N SER A 37 17.10 -13.55 28.19
CA SER A 37 17.28 -12.26 27.52
C SER A 37 18.63 -12.10 26.81
N TRP A 38 19.67 -12.82 27.24
CA TRP A 38 20.98 -12.85 26.57
C TRP A 38 20.98 -13.71 25.30
N TYR A 39 19.94 -14.51 25.08
CA TYR A 39 19.79 -15.38 23.92
C TYR A 39 19.13 -14.64 22.74
N LEU A 40 18.26 -13.65 23.00
CA LEU A 40 17.42 -13.02 21.97
C LEU A 40 16.98 -11.59 22.41
N ASP A 41 17.71 -10.56 21.98
CA ASP A 41 17.35 -9.15 22.23
C ASP A 41 16.50 -8.52 21.10
N ASP A 42 16.26 -9.24 19.99
CA ASP A 42 15.64 -8.66 18.78
C ASP A 42 14.40 -9.45 18.34
N GLU A 43 13.27 -8.75 18.20
CA GLU A 43 11.97 -9.23 17.66
C GLU A 43 12.13 -9.91 16.29
N ILE A 44 13.14 -9.50 15.50
CA ILE A 44 13.53 -10.10 14.22
C ILE A 44 14.07 -11.51 14.39
N VAL A 45 14.82 -11.80 15.46
CA VAL A 45 15.38 -13.13 15.74
C VAL A 45 14.28 -14.09 16.22
N TYR A 46 13.23 -13.58 16.86
CA TYR A 46 12.04 -14.36 17.23
C TYR A 46 11.16 -14.69 16.02
N ASN A 47 10.81 -13.69 15.20
CA ASN A 47 10.11 -13.93 13.93
C ASN A 47 10.89 -14.89 13.02
N PHE A 48 12.22 -14.95 13.21
CA PHE A 48 13.09 -15.91 12.54
C PHE A 48 13.04 -17.33 13.14
N LEU A 49 12.93 -17.47 14.45
CA LEU A 49 12.66 -18.76 15.10
C LEU A 49 11.28 -19.32 14.74
N GLU A 50 10.32 -18.44 14.44
CA GLU A 50 8.99 -18.76 13.90
C GLU A 50 8.99 -19.13 12.39
N ILE A 51 10.14 -19.07 11.69
CA ILE A 51 10.23 -19.46 10.28
C ILE A 51 9.99 -20.96 10.10
N TRP A 52 10.42 -21.78 11.07
CA TRP A 52 10.06 -23.20 11.06
C TRP A 52 8.56 -23.36 11.33
N PRO A 53 7.89 -24.32 10.67
CA PRO A 53 6.46 -24.52 10.74
C PRO A 53 6.01 -24.81 12.18
N ASN A 54 4.68 -24.79 12.38
CA ASN A 54 3.98 -24.89 13.68
C ASN A 54 4.62 -25.88 14.66
N GLU A 55 5.22 -26.96 14.17
CA GLU A 55 5.96 -27.98 14.91
C GLU A 55 7.05 -27.42 15.85
N THR A 56 7.70 -26.30 15.52
CA THR A 56 8.69 -25.69 16.43
C THR A 56 8.03 -24.88 17.54
N MET A 57 6.91 -24.22 17.25
CA MET A 57 6.10 -23.53 18.25
C MET A 57 5.41 -24.54 19.18
N ASP A 58 4.80 -25.57 18.60
CA ASP A 58 4.20 -26.71 19.31
C ASP A 58 5.23 -27.39 20.22
N PHE A 59 6.48 -27.56 19.75
CA PHE A 59 7.56 -28.10 20.59
C PHE A 59 7.81 -27.26 21.82
N ILE A 60 7.97 -25.93 21.67
CA ILE A 60 8.26 -25.04 22.79
C ILE A 60 7.06 -24.92 23.75
N GLU A 61 5.83 -24.89 23.23
CA GLU A 61 4.60 -24.86 24.01
C GLU A 61 4.34 -26.17 24.78
N ASP A 62 4.76 -27.31 24.23
CA ASP A 62 4.65 -28.63 24.87
C ASP A 62 5.74 -28.89 25.93
N LEU A 63 6.73 -28.01 26.09
CA LEU A 63 7.71 -28.14 27.17
C LEU A 63 7.13 -27.66 28.51
N THR A 64 7.17 -28.54 29.52
CA THR A 64 7.06 -28.13 30.93
C THR A 64 8.22 -27.23 31.33
N ASP A 65 8.09 -26.47 32.42
CA ASP A 65 9.14 -25.54 32.87
C ASP A 65 10.49 -26.27 33.14
N ASN A 66 10.44 -27.50 33.68
CA ASN A 66 11.65 -28.31 33.88
C ASN A 66 12.26 -28.79 32.55
N GLU A 67 11.42 -29.23 31.62
CA GLU A 67 11.84 -29.63 30.27
C GLU A 67 12.46 -28.46 29.50
N PHE A 68 11.90 -27.25 29.66
CA PHE A 68 12.43 -26.05 29.06
C PHE A 68 13.81 -25.68 29.64
N ASN A 69 14.01 -25.85 30.95
CA ASN A 69 15.32 -25.65 31.58
C ASN A 69 16.36 -26.67 31.10
N GLU A 70 15.96 -27.93 30.94
CA GLU A 70 16.80 -28.98 30.36
C GLU A 70 17.15 -28.67 28.90
N TYR A 71 16.18 -28.23 28.09
CA TYR A 71 16.40 -27.77 26.72
C TYR A 71 17.38 -26.58 26.65
N THR A 72 17.24 -25.62 27.56
CA THR A 72 18.17 -24.48 27.67
C THR A 72 19.58 -24.96 28.02
N ALA A 73 19.72 -25.91 28.95
CA ALA A 73 21.02 -26.50 29.31
C ALA A 73 21.66 -27.23 28.12
N ILE A 74 20.86 -27.89 27.27
CA ILE A 74 21.31 -28.47 26.01
C ILE A 74 21.86 -27.37 25.11
N LEU A 75 21.09 -26.31 24.83
CA LEU A 75 21.53 -25.22 23.97
C LEU A 75 22.81 -24.53 24.47
N VAL A 76 22.95 -24.33 25.79
CA VAL A 76 24.18 -23.80 26.41
C VAL A 76 25.37 -24.71 26.15
N THR A 77 25.20 -26.02 26.35
CA THR A 77 26.28 -27.00 26.15
C THR A 77 26.72 -27.03 24.69
N VAL A 78 25.77 -27.01 23.77
CA VAL A 78 26.03 -27.06 22.33
C VAL A 78 26.64 -25.74 21.84
N SER A 79 26.22 -24.61 22.40
CA SER A 79 26.84 -23.30 22.15
C SER A 79 28.30 -23.25 22.63
N GLN A 80 28.62 -23.86 23.78
CA GLN A 80 30.01 -23.97 24.25
C GLN A 80 30.87 -24.77 23.28
N ILE A 81 30.37 -25.90 22.75
CA ILE A 81 31.06 -26.68 21.71
C ILE A 81 31.27 -25.84 20.45
N ALA A 82 30.26 -25.10 20.00
CA ALA A 82 30.40 -24.22 18.85
C ALA A 82 31.43 -23.10 19.11
N ASN A 83 31.49 -22.56 20.32
CA ASN A 83 32.45 -21.53 20.72
C ASN A 83 33.90 -22.04 20.70
N GLU A 84 34.14 -23.33 20.95
CA GLU A 84 35.48 -23.94 20.78
C GLU A 84 35.96 -23.90 19.32
N THR A 85 35.04 -23.77 18.37
CA THR A 85 35.34 -23.65 16.93
C THR A 85 35.35 -22.22 16.43
N TYR A 86 35.01 -21.24 17.26
CA TYR A 86 34.97 -19.82 16.89
C TYR A 86 36.36 -19.20 16.99
N ASP A 87 36.78 -18.51 15.93
CA ASP A 87 38.01 -17.74 15.87
C ASP A 87 37.68 -16.24 16.00
N GLU A 88 38.02 -15.66 17.15
CA GLU A 88 37.78 -14.25 17.44
C GLU A 88 38.57 -13.29 16.52
N GLU A 89 39.71 -13.72 15.96
CA GLU A 89 40.55 -12.85 15.13
C GLU A 89 39.97 -12.68 13.72
N GLU A 90 39.44 -13.76 13.15
CA GLU A 90 38.80 -13.73 11.83
C GLU A 90 37.28 -13.49 11.90
N ASP A 91 36.70 -13.57 13.11
CA ASP A 91 35.25 -13.52 13.32
C ASP A 91 34.50 -14.64 12.56
N GLU A 92 35.08 -15.85 12.54
CA GLU A 92 34.61 -17.00 11.77
C GLU A 92 34.63 -18.31 12.57
N PHE A 93 33.75 -19.25 12.23
CA PHE A 93 33.77 -20.61 12.80
C PHE A 93 34.66 -21.54 11.96
N ARG A 94 35.82 -21.96 12.49
CA ARG A 94 36.81 -22.81 11.83
C ARG A 94 36.52 -24.32 11.92
N GLY A 95 35.32 -24.70 12.34
CA GLY A 95 34.87 -26.09 12.44
C GLY A 95 33.42 -26.28 12.03
N THR A 96 33.08 -27.51 11.64
CA THR A 96 31.69 -27.89 11.37
C THR A 96 31.05 -28.38 12.65
N PHE A 97 30.15 -27.58 13.19
CA PHE A 97 29.16 -28.08 14.13
C PHE A 97 28.36 -29.19 13.43
N THR A 98 28.23 -30.37 14.04
CA THR A 98 27.46 -31.46 13.43
C THR A 98 26.14 -31.65 14.17
N PRO A 99 25.05 -32.05 13.49
CA PRO A 99 23.81 -32.42 14.16
C PRO A 99 24.00 -33.48 15.27
N GLN A 100 25.04 -34.32 15.15
CA GLN A 100 25.39 -35.34 16.14
C GLN A 100 25.80 -34.73 17.49
N ASP A 101 26.38 -33.53 17.49
CA ASP A 101 26.76 -32.83 18.72
C ASP A 101 25.53 -32.38 19.51
N LEU A 102 24.50 -31.86 18.82
CA LEU A 102 23.20 -31.54 19.43
C LEU A 102 22.54 -32.81 19.98
N GLU A 103 22.51 -33.88 19.19
CA GLU A 103 21.92 -35.16 19.62
C GLU A 103 22.64 -35.73 20.84
N SER A 104 23.98 -35.70 20.84
CA SER A 104 24.81 -36.21 21.93
C SER A 104 24.58 -35.42 23.22
N ALA A 105 24.57 -34.09 23.14
CA ALA A 105 24.27 -33.22 24.28
C ALA A 105 22.84 -33.45 24.79
N ALA A 106 21.86 -33.54 23.89
CA ALA A 106 20.47 -33.78 24.25
C ALA A 106 20.28 -35.13 24.95
N ARG A 107 20.81 -36.23 24.39
CA ARG A 107 20.74 -37.57 25.02
C ARG A 107 21.40 -37.60 26.40
N LYS A 108 22.53 -36.88 26.56
CA LYS A 108 23.27 -36.83 27.82
C LYS A 108 22.54 -36.04 28.91
N ILE A 109 21.94 -34.91 28.55
CA ILE A 109 21.32 -33.99 29.52
C ILE A 109 19.88 -34.42 29.83
N SER A 110 19.08 -34.70 28.80
CA SER A 110 17.70 -35.14 28.95
C SER A 110 17.28 -36.03 27.77
N PRO A 111 17.28 -37.37 27.96
CA PRO A 111 16.77 -38.31 26.95
C PRO A 111 15.33 -37.98 26.51
N LYS A 112 14.52 -37.41 27.41
CA LYS A 112 13.15 -37.00 27.11
C LYS A 112 13.11 -35.85 26.10
N ILE A 113 13.90 -34.80 26.30
CA ILE A 113 14.02 -33.69 25.35
C ILE A 113 14.62 -34.17 24.02
N TYR A 114 15.59 -35.09 24.07
CA TYR A 114 16.14 -35.69 22.86
C TYR A 114 15.05 -36.35 21.99
N GLU A 115 14.20 -37.20 22.57
CA GLU A 115 13.13 -37.86 21.81
C GLU A 115 12.13 -36.83 21.22
N LYS A 116 11.79 -35.76 21.96
CA LYS A 116 10.96 -34.68 21.43
C LYS A 116 11.63 -33.93 20.27
N LEU A 117 12.91 -33.55 20.41
CA LEU A 117 13.69 -32.88 19.36
C LEU A 117 13.81 -33.75 18.10
N LYS A 118 14.04 -35.05 18.30
CA LYS A 118 14.09 -36.02 17.21
C LYS A 118 12.76 -36.14 16.50
N ALA A 119 11.65 -36.25 17.23
CA ALA A 119 10.32 -36.30 16.63
C ALA A 119 10.01 -35.06 15.78
N VAL A 120 10.40 -33.87 16.24
CA VAL A 120 10.26 -32.62 15.47
C VAL A 120 11.10 -32.65 14.20
N ALA A 121 12.36 -33.09 14.28
CA ALA A 121 13.24 -33.22 13.11
C ALA A 121 12.71 -34.24 12.10
N ASP A 122 12.21 -35.39 12.57
CA ASP A 122 11.62 -36.43 11.73
C ASP A 122 10.35 -35.93 11.02
N ASN A 123 9.46 -35.22 11.73
CA ASN A 123 8.25 -34.61 11.15
C ASN A 123 8.59 -33.58 10.07
N ILE A 124 9.57 -32.72 10.34
CA ILE A 124 10.10 -31.74 9.38
C ILE A 124 10.61 -32.47 8.12
N GLN A 125 11.46 -33.47 8.29
CA GLN A 125 12.04 -34.18 7.17
C GLN A 125 10.98 -34.93 6.36
N GLU A 126 9.97 -35.50 7.04
CA GLU A 126 8.83 -36.11 6.37
C GLU A 126 8.04 -35.09 5.54
N ALA A 127 7.76 -33.90 6.08
CA ALA A 127 7.10 -32.82 5.37
C ALA A 127 7.91 -32.38 4.14
N ILE A 128 9.24 -32.29 4.25
CA ILE A 128 10.12 -31.99 3.12
C ILE A 128 10.00 -33.09 2.06
N ASN A 129 10.06 -34.36 2.46
CA ASN A 129 9.98 -35.50 1.55
C ASN A 129 8.62 -35.62 0.83
N ARG A 130 7.55 -35.03 1.38
CA ARG A 130 6.22 -34.98 0.75
C ARG A 130 6.12 -33.94 -0.37
N LEU A 131 7.06 -32.99 -0.49
CA LEU A 131 7.06 -32.03 -1.59
C LEU A 131 7.19 -32.76 -2.94
N PRO A 132 6.35 -32.47 -3.94
CA PRO A 132 6.37 -33.22 -5.21
C PRO A 132 7.54 -32.86 -6.13
N SER A 133 8.23 -31.74 -5.88
CA SER A 133 9.37 -31.27 -6.68
C SER A 133 10.69 -31.57 -5.99
N GLN A 134 11.60 -32.28 -6.66
CA GLN A 134 12.95 -32.55 -6.16
C GLN A 134 13.76 -31.26 -5.97
N SER A 135 13.51 -30.23 -6.78
CA SER A 135 14.11 -28.89 -6.63
C SER A 135 13.65 -28.24 -5.33
N ALA A 136 12.34 -28.23 -5.06
CA ALA A 136 11.78 -27.72 -3.81
C ALA A 136 12.28 -28.51 -2.59
N GLN A 137 12.37 -29.84 -2.67
CA GLN A 137 12.96 -30.68 -1.63
C GLN A 137 14.41 -30.29 -1.35
N SER A 138 15.21 -30.06 -2.40
CA SER A 138 16.61 -29.64 -2.28
C SER A 138 16.75 -28.28 -1.59
N THR A 139 15.93 -27.30 -1.98
CA THR A 139 15.88 -25.98 -1.31
C THR A 139 15.55 -26.15 0.17
N MET A 140 14.51 -26.93 0.49
CA MET A 140 14.06 -27.13 1.87
C MET A 140 15.07 -27.89 2.73
N ASN A 141 15.73 -28.92 2.20
CA ASN A 141 16.82 -29.60 2.90
C ASN A 141 18.00 -28.66 3.17
N THR A 142 18.30 -27.76 2.23
CA THR A 142 19.33 -26.73 2.40
C THR A 142 18.97 -25.76 3.52
N LEU A 143 17.71 -25.28 3.56
CA LEU A 143 17.21 -24.46 4.66
C LEU A 143 17.27 -25.20 6.00
N SER A 144 16.86 -26.46 6.05
CA SER A 144 16.98 -27.31 7.25
C SER A 144 18.41 -27.39 7.75
N ALA A 145 19.37 -27.61 6.86
CA ALA A 145 20.78 -27.63 7.23
C ALA A 145 21.25 -26.27 7.80
N TYR A 146 20.89 -25.16 7.15
CA TYR A 146 21.21 -23.80 7.61
C TYR A 146 20.68 -23.53 9.02
N PHE A 147 19.41 -23.84 9.28
CA PHE A 147 18.82 -23.58 10.59
C PHE A 147 19.33 -24.54 11.67
N CYS A 148 19.62 -25.80 11.34
CA CYS A 148 20.26 -26.73 12.26
C CYS A 148 21.66 -26.25 12.69
N ASP A 149 22.45 -25.75 11.75
CA ASP A 149 23.80 -25.19 12.01
C ASP A 149 23.74 -23.87 12.80
N LEU A 150 22.68 -23.08 12.59
CA LEU A 150 22.50 -21.80 13.25
C LEU A 150 22.13 -21.91 14.74
N ARG A 151 21.30 -22.89 15.14
CA ARG A 151 20.83 -23.06 16.54
C ARG A 151 21.92 -22.91 17.61
N PRO A 152 23.07 -23.59 17.52
CA PRO A 152 24.13 -23.44 18.52
C PRO A 152 24.94 -22.14 18.40
N LYS A 153 24.86 -21.46 17.25
CA LYS A 153 25.61 -20.24 16.92
C LYS A 153 24.75 -18.98 17.00
N MET A 154 23.51 -19.08 17.47
CA MET A 154 22.55 -17.96 17.51
C MET A 154 23.02 -16.75 18.34
N TRP A 155 23.93 -16.97 19.30
CA TRP A 155 24.56 -15.89 20.05
C TRP A 155 25.44 -14.99 19.18
N HIS A 156 25.91 -15.50 18.03
CA HIS A 156 26.77 -14.79 17.08
C HIS A 156 25.94 -14.06 16.02
N ARG A 157 25.60 -12.79 16.27
CA ARG A 157 24.61 -12.03 15.48
C ARG A 157 24.96 -11.85 14.00
N ARG A 158 26.24 -11.69 13.66
CA ARG A 158 26.70 -11.57 12.27
C ARG A 158 26.42 -12.85 11.50
N TYR A 159 26.80 -13.98 12.09
CA TYR A 159 26.59 -15.30 11.51
C TYR A 159 25.09 -15.62 11.37
N PHE A 160 24.29 -15.23 12.36
CA PHE A 160 22.84 -15.28 12.26
C PHE A 160 22.29 -14.54 11.03
N LEU A 161 22.71 -13.28 10.84
CA LEU A 161 22.28 -12.44 9.72
C LEU A 161 22.73 -13.03 8.38
N GLU A 162 23.95 -13.58 8.31
CA GLU A 162 24.48 -14.25 7.12
C GLU A 162 23.64 -15.47 6.74
N VAL A 163 23.34 -16.35 7.71
CA VAL A 163 22.50 -17.52 7.48
C VAL A 163 21.08 -17.12 7.06
N LEU A 164 20.53 -16.07 7.65
CA LEU A 164 19.25 -15.49 7.23
C LEU A 164 19.27 -15.05 5.77
N PHE A 165 20.31 -14.33 5.33
CA PHE A 165 20.42 -13.93 3.93
C PHE A 165 20.59 -15.12 2.97
N LYS A 166 21.33 -16.16 3.37
CA LYS A 166 21.41 -17.41 2.60
C LYS A 166 20.05 -18.09 2.48
N ALA A 167 19.27 -18.11 3.56
CA ALA A 167 17.93 -18.68 3.58
C ALA A 167 16.95 -17.92 2.67
N ILE A 168 16.91 -16.59 2.77
CA ILE A 168 16.09 -15.74 1.89
C ILE A 168 16.45 -15.99 0.43
N ARG A 169 17.75 -15.96 0.11
CA ARG A 169 18.26 -16.17 -1.23
C ARG A 169 17.83 -17.52 -1.81
N ALA A 170 17.94 -18.61 -1.03
CA ALA A 170 17.56 -19.94 -1.48
C ALA A 170 16.07 -20.02 -1.88
N VAL A 171 15.20 -19.31 -1.15
CA VAL A 171 13.76 -19.24 -1.47
C VAL A 171 13.50 -18.30 -2.66
N GLU A 172 14.18 -17.16 -2.76
CA GLU A 172 14.01 -16.22 -3.87
C GLU A 172 14.52 -16.76 -5.20
N GLU A 173 15.60 -17.54 -5.20
CA GLU A 173 16.17 -18.19 -6.39
C GLU A 173 15.36 -19.42 -6.83
N SER A 174 14.43 -19.91 -6.00
CA SER A 174 13.55 -21.02 -6.35
C SER A 174 12.57 -20.64 -7.46
N SER A 175 12.23 -21.62 -8.32
CA SER A 175 11.26 -21.37 -9.39
C SER A 175 9.89 -20.95 -8.85
N GLN A 176 9.10 -20.19 -9.61
CA GLN A 176 7.76 -19.78 -9.15
C GLN A 176 6.85 -20.98 -8.83
N THR A 177 7.05 -22.11 -9.50
CA THR A 177 6.35 -23.37 -9.22
C THR A 177 6.80 -23.96 -7.88
N ASP A 178 8.12 -24.07 -7.65
CA ASP A 178 8.67 -24.59 -6.39
C ASP A 178 8.27 -23.71 -5.21
N ARG A 179 8.30 -22.39 -5.38
CA ARG A 179 7.90 -21.43 -4.35
C ARG A 179 6.45 -21.58 -3.92
N LYS A 180 5.53 -21.85 -4.85
CA LYS A 180 4.12 -22.15 -4.51
C LYS A 180 3.97 -23.47 -3.75
N LEU A 181 4.78 -24.47 -4.08
CA LEU A 181 4.80 -25.74 -3.35
C LEU A 181 5.35 -25.54 -1.92
N ILE A 182 6.39 -24.72 -1.76
CA ILE A 182 6.92 -24.35 -0.44
C ILE A 182 5.86 -23.55 0.35
N GLU A 183 5.13 -22.62 -0.28
CA GLU A 183 4.04 -21.87 0.37
C GLU A 183 2.92 -22.80 0.87
N GLU A 184 2.59 -23.84 0.11
CA GLU A 184 1.54 -24.80 0.48
C GLU A 184 1.93 -25.67 1.69
N TYR A 185 3.18 -26.17 1.73
CA TYR A 185 3.64 -27.09 2.78
C TYR A 185 4.32 -26.39 3.95
N PHE A 186 4.90 -25.21 3.73
CA PHE A 186 5.68 -24.41 4.69
C PHE A 186 5.33 -22.91 4.58
N PRO A 187 4.05 -22.52 4.81
CA PRO A 187 3.57 -21.15 4.62
C PRO A 187 4.30 -20.11 5.48
N SER A 188 4.84 -20.50 6.64
CA SER A 188 5.63 -19.62 7.51
C SER A 188 6.90 -19.10 6.82
N ILE A 189 7.58 -19.95 6.04
CA ILE A 189 8.81 -19.60 5.33
C ILE A 189 8.53 -18.58 4.23
N THR A 190 7.52 -18.82 3.41
CA THR A 190 7.16 -17.88 2.35
C THR A 190 6.59 -16.60 2.93
N THR A 191 5.77 -16.66 3.98
CA THR A 191 5.28 -15.47 4.69
C THR A 191 6.43 -14.61 5.22
N PHE A 192 7.45 -15.24 5.82
CA PHE A 192 8.64 -14.55 6.32
C PHE A 192 9.44 -13.91 5.18
N VAL A 193 9.72 -14.66 4.10
CA VAL A 193 10.47 -14.13 2.94
C VAL A 193 9.69 -13.03 2.22
N ASP A 194 8.36 -13.13 2.16
CA ASP A 194 7.51 -12.16 1.50
C ASP A 194 7.20 -10.92 2.32
N ALA A 195 7.46 -10.95 3.64
CA ALA A 195 7.27 -9.81 4.51
C ALA A 195 8.09 -8.61 4.00
N GLU A 196 7.46 -7.43 3.97
CA GLU A 196 8.08 -6.20 3.47
C GLU A 196 9.38 -5.87 4.24
N ILE A 197 9.41 -6.12 5.55
CA ILE A 197 10.59 -5.93 6.39
C ILE A 197 11.76 -6.81 5.93
N THR A 198 11.49 -8.09 5.63
CA THR A 198 12.50 -9.04 5.14
C THR A 198 13.02 -8.63 3.77
N LYS A 199 12.12 -8.22 2.86
CA LYS A 199 12.50 -7.70 1.54
C LYS A 199 13.37 -6.46 1.64
N VAL A 200 13.01 -5.52 2.51
CA VAL A 200 13.83 -4.31 2.76
C VAL A 200 15.20 -4.71 3.32
N LEU A 201 15.25 -5.59 4.32
CA LEU A 201 16.49 -6.08 4.89
C LEU A 201 17.39 -6.76 3.85
N TYR A 202 16.82 -7.65 3.02
CA TYR A 202 17.55 -8.34 1.97
C TYR A 202 18.01 -7.40 0.86
N SER A 203 17.19 -6.40 0.50
CA SER A 203 17.56 -5.41 -0.52
C SER A 203 18.79 -4.61 -0.13
N LYS A 204 18.99 -4.30 1.16
CA LYS A 204 20.19 -3.61 1.67
C LYS A 204 21.47 -4.40 1.37
N LYS A 205 21.39 -5.72 1.29
CA LYS A 205 22.52 -6.61 0.97
C LYS A 205 22.75 -6.75 -0.54
N THR A 206 21.72 -6.63 -1.37
CA THR A 206 21.78 -6.97 -2.80
C THR A 206 21.83 -5.78 -3.76
N THR A 207 21.53 -4.56 -3.32
CA THR A 207 21.60 -3.35 -4.17
C THR A 207 23.03 -2.97 -4.57
N GLU A 208 23.20 -2.20 -5.66
CA GLU A 208 24.52 -1.72 -6.15
C GLU A 208 25.34 -0.96 -5.08
N ASN A 209 24.67 -0.35 -4.09
CA ASN A 209 25.28 0.22 -2.88
C ASN A 209 25.06 -0.73 -1.70
N SER A 210 25.50 -1.99 -1.81
CA SER A 210 25.25 -3.01 -0.80
C SER A 210 25.93 -2.63 0.51
N CYS A 211 25.17 -2.62 1.60
CA CYS A 211 25.75 -2.54 2.92
C CYS A 211 26.51 -3.80 3.28
N THR A 212 27.53 -3.62 4.12
CA THR A 212 28.15 -4.77 4.79
C THR A 212 27.18 -5.36 5.83
N GLU A 213 27.40 -6.61 6.21
CA GLU A 213 26.57 -7.25 7.24
C GLU A 213 26.70 -6.54 8.59
N GLU A 214 27.87 -5.97 8.87
CA GLU A 214 28.15 -5.18 10.07
C GLU A 214 27.34 -3.88 10.09
N GLU A 215 27.20 -3.19 8.95
CA GLU A 215 26.40 -1.98 8.85
C GLU A 215 24.91 -2.26 9.05
N ILE A 216 24.42 -3.34 8.45
CA ILE A 216 23.03 -3.79 8.61
C ILE A 216 22.77 -4.18 10.07
N LEU A 217 23.68 -4.96 10.67
CA LEU A 217 23.58 -5.38 12.06
C LEU A 217 23.62 -4.19 13.00
N GLN A 218 24.50 -3.22 12.75
CA GLN A 218 24.58 -2.00 13.55
C GLN A 218 23.29 -1.18 13.46
N GLU A 219 22.67 -1.07 12.27
CA GLU A 219 21.36 -0.43 12.10
C GLU A 219 20.27 -1.16 12.91
N MET A 220 20.22 -2.49 12.84
CA MET A 220 19.27 -3.31 13.63
C MET A 220 19.44 -3.10 15.13
N VAL A 221 20.70 -3.12 15.63
CA VAL A 221 21.00 -2.91 17.04
C VAL A 221 20.60 -1.51 17.51
N ASP A 222 20.84 -0.49 16.68
CA ASP A 222 20.46 0.88 17.01
C ASP A 222 18.93 1.06 17.04
N GLU A 223 18.20 0.34 16.17
CA GLU A 223 16.74 0.28 16.16
C GLU A 223 16.18 -0.42 17.39
N ALA A 224 16.70 -1.58 17.75
CA ALA A 224 16.32 -2.29 18.96
C ALA A 224 16.56 -1.45 20.22
N LYS A 225 17.75 -0.85 20.36
CA LYS A 225 18.07 0.07 21.46
C LYS A 225 17.11 1.26 21.53
N TYR A 226 16.71 1.80 20.38
CA TYR A 226 15.73 2.87 20.33
C TYR A 226 14.35 2.38 20.77
N GLN A 227 13.88 1.26 20.25
CA GLN A 227 12.57 0.69 20.57
C GLN A 227 12.46 0.33 22.05
N GLN A 228 13.48 -0.31 22.61
CA GLN A 228 13.55 -0.62 24.05
C GLN A 228 13.49 0.64 24.91
N LYS A 229 14.19 1.71 24.52
CA LYS A 229 14.21 2.97 25.27
C LYS A 229 12.90 3.76 25.16
N ASN A 230 12.23 3.71 24.01
CA ASN A 230 11.11 4.60 23.70
C ASN A 230 9.76 3.88 23.63
N TYR A 231 9.73 2.55 23.79
CA TYR A 231 8.57 1.68 23.61
C TYR A 231 7.86 1.88 22.25
N LYS A 232 8.61 2.28 21.22
CA LYS A 232 8.10 2.48 19.85
C LYS A 232 9.22 2.35 18.81
N PRO A 233 8.92 1.84 17.60
CA PRO A 233 9.92 1.72 16.53
C PRO A 233 10.43 3.08 16.07
N MET A 234 11.60 3.11 15.42
CA MET A 234 12.13 4.36 14.88
C MET A 234 11.29 4.83 13.71
N THR A 235 10.71 6.03 13.83
CA THR A 235 10.13 6.69 12.65
C THR A 235 11.24 7.06 11.68
N GLU A 236 10.93 7.10 10.38
CA GLU A 236 11.91 7.41 9.34
C GLU A 236 12.64 8.75 9.56
N ASN A 237 11.92 9.75 10.11
CA ASN A 237 12.47 11.04 10.52
C ASN A 237 13.44 10.90 11.71
N THR A 238 13.08 10.07 12.70
CA THR A 238 13.96 9.76 13.82
C THR A 238 15.25 9.10 13.36
N VAL A 239 15.16 8.10 12.47
CA VAL A 239 16.34 7.48 11.87
C VAL A 239 17.17 8.55 11.17
N SER A 240 16.58 9.38 10.29
CA SER A 240 17.32 10.42 9.57
C SER A 240 18.03 11.42 10.49
N ILE A 241 17.35 11.93 11.53
CA ILE A 241 17.94 12.83 12.53
C ILE A 241 19.10 12.14 13.25
N ARG A 242 18.93 10.87 13.62
CA ARG A 242 19.94 10.11 14.35
C ARG A 242 21.13 9.74 13.49
N THR A 243 20.92 9.43 12.21
CA THR A 243 21.97 9.21 11.21
C THR A 243 22.79 10.48 10.99
N VAL A 244 22.14 11.64 10.81
CA VAL A 244 22.84 12.94 10.69
C VAL A 244 23.65 13.26 11.95
N LYS A 245 23.17 12.85 13.12
CA LYS A 245 23.89 12.99 14.39
C LYS A 245 24.98 11.93 14.61
N GLY A 246 25.14 10.95 13.72
CA GLY A 246 26.06 9.82 13.90
C GLY A 246 25.69 8.91 15.08
N THR A 247 24.42 8.92 15.52
CA THR A 247 23.92 8.14 16.67
C THR A 247 23.17 6.87 16.26
N THR A 248 23.01 6.65 14.95
CA THR A 248 22.41 5.46 14.36
C THR A 248 23.07 5.21 13.01
N ALA A 249 23.60 4.02 12.79
CA ALA A 249 24.02 3.59 11.46
C ALA A 249 22.77 3.41 10.58
N ARG A 250 22.84 3.82 9.31
CA ARG A 250 21.77 3.58 8.35
C ARG A 250 22.37 3.19 7.01
N CYS A 251 21.89 2.08 6.49
CA CYS A 251 22.11 1.68 5.12
C CYS A 251 21.27 2.54 4.17
N ASP A 252 21.95 3.22 3.25
CA ASP A 252 21.33 3.98 2.16
C ASP A 252 20.67 3.02 1.17
N HIS A 253 19.47 2.54 1.50
CA HIS A 253 18.62 1.84 0.56
C HIS A 253 17.78 2.88 -0.19
N VAL A 254 17.79 2.78 -1.52
CA VAL A 254 16.86 3.51 -2.37
C VAL A 254 15.47 2.93 -2.08
N TYR A 255 14.71 3.60 -1.21
CA TYR A 255 13.27 3.37 -1.18
C TYR A 255 12.78 3.59 -2.61
N VAL A 256 12.23 2.54 -3.23
CA VAL A 256 11.48 2.68 -4.48
C VAL A 256 10.32 3.60 -4.15
N SER A 257 10.53 4.90 -4.36
CA SER A 257 9.59 5.90 -3.89
C SER A 257 8.27 5.63 -4.62
N LYS A 258 7.16 5.52 -3.88
CA LYS A 258 5.80 5.35 -4.43
C LYS A 258 5.33 6.54 -5.29
N VAL A 259 6.24 7.47 -5.59
CA VAL A 259 6.06 8.72 -6.33
C VAL A 259 5.55 8.57 -7.79
N PRO A 260 5.79 7.49 -8.57
CA PRO A 260 5.34 7.51 -9.96
C PRO A 260 3.81 7.50 -10.08
N LEU A 261 3.09 6.77 -9.23
CA LEU A 261 1.64 6.58 -9.40
C LEU A 261 0.84 7.87 -9.19
N ASP A 262 1.18 8.65 -8.16
CA ASP A 262 0.44 9.88 -7.84
C ASP A 262 0.66 10.95 -8.91
N CYS A 263 1.86 11.05 -9.50
CA CYS A 263 2.13 11.94 -10.64
C CYS A 263 1.21 11.64 -11.85
N PHE A 264 1.00 10.35 -12.16
CA PHE A 264 0.20 9.93 -13.31
C PHE A 264 -1.28 10.31 -13.18
N ILE A 265 -1.82 10.42 -11.96
CA ILE A 265 -3.22 10.80 -11.71
C ILE A 265 -3.35 12.32 -11.53
N LEU A 266 -2.40 12.95 -10.84
CA LEU A 266 -2.45 14.36 -10.45
C LEU A 266 -2.48 15.31 -11.65
N ILE A 267 -1.56 15.12 -12.61
CA ILE A 267 -1.42 16.03 -13.77
C ILE A 267 -2.67 16.00 -14.66
N PRO A 268 -3.20 14.83 -15.11
CA PRO A 268 -4.45 14.80 -15.86
C PRO A 268 -5.62 15.43 -15.12
N ASN A 269 -5.69 15.25 -13.79
CA ASN A 269 -6.76 15.81 -12.98
C ASN A 269 -6.71 17.35 -12.96
N ILE A 270 -5.53 17.96 -12.85
CA ILE A 270 -5.36 19.42 -12.95
C ILE A 270 -5.83 19.92 -14.32
N ILE A 271 -5.38 19.27 -15.39
CA ILE A 271 -5.74 19.64 -16.77
C ILE A 271 -7.26 19.59 -16.96
N ILE A 272 -7.92 18.52 -16.48
CA ILE A 272 -9.37 18.37 -16.60
C ILE A 272 -10.12 19.44 -15.80
N ASN A 273 -9.69 19.75 -14.57
CA ASN A 273 -10.35 20.79 -13.77
C ASN A 273 -10.21 22.17 -14.42
N VAL A 274 -9.01 22.53 -14.89
CA VAL A 274 -8.77 23.79 -15.61
C VAL A 274 -9.63 23.85 -16.88
N LEU A 275 -9.70 22.76 -17.64
CA LEU A 275 -10.54 22.66 -18.82
C LEU A 275 -12.03 22.86 -18.49
N ILE A 276 -12.56 22.20 -17.45
CA ILE A 276 -13.96 22.35 -17.05
C ILE A 276 -14.24 23.78 -16.60
N ILE A 277 -13.36 24.40 -15.83
CA ILE A 277 -13.51 25.80 -15.41
C ILE A 277 -13.52 26.73 -16.64
N TYR A 278 -12.58 26.54 -17.57
CA TYR A 278 -12.53 27.29 -18.82
C TYR A 278 -13.82 27.13 -19.65
N LEU A 279 -14.28 25.88 -19.86
CA LEU A 279 -15.54 25.62 -20.57
C LEU A 279 -16.73 26.26 -19.86
N SER A 280 -16.76 26.21 -18.53
CA SER A 280 -17.84 26.79 -17.70
C SER A 280 -17.95 28.30 -17.82
N ILE A 281 -16.83 29.00 -17.98
CA ILE A 281 -16.77 30.46 -18.09
C ILE A 281 -17.01 30.90 -19.53
N CYS A 282 -16.36 30.25 -20.50
CA CYS A 282 -16.29 30.75 -21.88
C CYS A 282 -17.35 30.14 -22.82
N HIS A 283 -17.80 28.90 -22.60
CA HIS A 283 -18.55 28.15 -23.61
C HIS A 283 -19.90 27.60 -23.13
N VAL A 284 -20.05 27.34 -21.84
CA VAL A 284 -21.29 26.78 -21.28
C VAL A 284 -22.18 27.90 -20.77
N LYS A 285 -23.45 27.93 -21.22
CA LYS A 285 -24.44 28.89 -20.72
C LYS A 285 -24.70 28.68 -19.23
N ARG A 286 -24.93 29.77 -18.51
CA ARG A 286 -25.23 29.74 -17.07
C ARG A 286 -26.44 28.84 -16.78
N SER A 287 -26.20 27.74 -16.07
CA SER A 287 -27.18 26.71 -15.73
C SER A 287 -26.88 26.13 -14.34
N ILE A 288 -27.83 25.39 -13.75
CA ILE A 288 -27.61 24.72 -12.45
C ILE A 288 -26.42 23.75 -12.52
N LEU A 289 -26.28 23.02 -13.64
CA LEU A 289 -25.15 22.09 -13.86
C LEU A 289 -23.81 22.83 -13.99
N GLN A 290 -23.81 24.01 -14.62
CA GLN A 290 -22.60 24.84 -14.72
C GLN A 290 -22.19 25.42 -13.36
N ILE A 291 -23.15 25.89 -12.56
CA ILE A 291 -22.89 26.34 -11.19
C ILE A 291 -22.37 25.18 -10.33
N PHE A 292 -22.99 24.00 -10.44
CA PHE A 292 -22.54 22.78 -9.75
C PHE A 292 -21.10 22.40 -10.13
N ALA A 293 -20.80 22.33 -11.42
CA ALA A 293 -19.47 21.95 -11.91
C ALA A 293 -18.38 22.93 -11.44
N LEU A 294 -18.66 24.23 -11.40
CA LEU A 294 -17.74 25.22 -10.83
C LEU A 294 -17.52 25.03 -9.32
N ASN A 295 -18.59 24.76 -8.56
CA ASN A 295 -18.51 24.53 -7.11
C ASN A 295 -17.80 23.22 -6.74
N LEU A 296 -17.70 22.29 -7.69
CA LEU A 296 -16.90 21.07 -7.58
C LEU A 296 -15.45 21.32 -7.99
N CYS A 297 -15.22 21.84 -9.21
CA CYS A 297 -13.88 21.93 -9.80
C CYS A 297 -12.98 22.98 -9.14
N ILE A 298 -13.53 24.07 -8.57
CA ILE A 298 -12.70 25.08 -7.91
C ILE A 298 -12.03 24.52 -6.64
N PRO A 299 -12.77 23.97 -5.65
CA PRO A 299 -12.15 23.33 -4.49
C PRO A 299 -11.22 22.17 -4.88
N THR A 300 -11.62 21.34 -5.85
CA THR A 300 -10.78 20.25 -6.35
C THR A 300 -9.46 20.78 -6.93
N LEU A 301 -9.49 21.82 -7.76
CA LEU A 301 -8.27 22.43 -8.30
C LEU A 301 -7.38 22.99 -7.19
N CYS A 302 -7.96 23.65 -6.19
CA CYS A 302 -7.20 24.16 -5.03
C CYS A 302 -6.46 23.03 -4.29
N TYR A 303 -7.11 21.88 -4.05
CA TYR A 303 -6.45 20.71 -3.46
C TYR A 303 -5.39 20.12 -4.38
N LEU A 304 -5.63 20.00 -5.68
CA LEU A 304 -4.65 19.44 -6.60
C LEU A 304 -3.40 20.33 -6.69
N LEU A 305 -3.56 21.65 -6.68
CA LEU A 305 -2.43 22.59 -6.63
C LEU A 305 -1.66 22.47 -5.31
N TYR A 306 -2.37 22.33 -4.19
CA TYR A 306 -1.75 22.07 -2.89
C TYR A 306 -0.96 20.75 -2.89
N ALA A 307 -1.57 19.66 -3.39
CA ALA A 307 -0.94 18.35 -3.51
C ALA A 307 0.27 18.40 -4.44
N SER A 308 0.19 19.08 -5.59
CA SER A 308 1.35 19.30 -6.46
C SER A 308 2.46 20.07 -5.76
N GLY A 309 2.13 21.09 -4.96
CA GLY A 309 3.10 21.83 -4.17
C GLY A 309 3.79 20.96 -3.13
N ALA A 310 3.05 20.12 -2.41
CA ALA A 310 3.60 19.17 -1.44
C ALA A 310 4.47 18.11 -2.13
N LEU A 311 4.02 17.55 -3.25
CA LEU A 311 4.77 16.60 -4.05
C LEU A 311 6.07 17.21 -4.58
N LEU A 312 6.01 18.41 -5.16
CA LEU A 312 7.19 19.13 -5.62
C LEU A 312 8.14 19.45 -4.47
N SER A 313 7.63 19.84 -3.31
CA SER A 313 8.44 20.06 -2.11
C SER A 313 9.11 18.76 -1.65
N SER A 314 8.44 17.62 -1.75
CA SER A 314 9.03 16.31 -1.43
C SER A 314 10.12 15.88 -2.42
N LEU A 315 10.01 16.31 -3.69
CA LEU A 315 11.02 16.05 -4.73
C LEU A 315 12.24 16.96 -4.58
N ILE A 316 12.05 18.25 -4.30
CA ILE A 316 13.13 19.23 -4.16
C ILE A 316 13.85 19.08 -2.82
N TRP A 317 13.08 18.92 -1.74
CA TRP A 317 13.58 18.63 -0.40
C TRP A 317 13.11 17.25 0.00
N PRO A 318 13.84 16.18 -0.37
CA PRO A 318 13.56 14.81 0.04
C PRO A 318 13.71 14.55 1.56
N SER A 319 13.61 15.60 2.38
CA SER A 319 13.31 15.47 3.79
C SER A 319 11.94 14.78 3.94
N LYS A 320 11.95 13.62 4.61
CA LYS A 320 10.81 12.69 4.77
C LYS A 320 9.60 13.26 5.52
N ASP A 321 9.66 14.54 5.89
CA ASP A 321 8.60 15.26 6.58
C ASP A 321 7.53 15.84 5.63
N VAL A 322 7.71 15.80 4.30
CA VAL A 322 6.79 16.41 3.32
C VAL A 322 6.06 15.38 2.45
N ALA A 323 5.89 14.15 2.93
CA ALA A 323 4.99 13.20 2.27
C ALA A 323 3.52 13.62 2.50
N LEU A 324 2.70 13.53 1.45
CA LEU A 324 1.26 13.90 1.47
C LEU A 324 0.39 13.02 2.38
N GLY A 325 0.96 11.95 2.95
CA GLY A 325 0.24 11.00 3.77
C GLY A 325 -0.22 11.53 5.13
N ILE A 326 -1.34 10.98 5.58
CA ILE A 326 -1.86 11.08 6.94
C ILE A 326 -0.81 10.53 7.93
N LYS A 327 0.01 11.40 8.54
CA LYS A 327 0.93 11.02 9.64
C LYS A 327 0.16 10.55 10.87
N LEU A 328 0.75 9.61 11.61
CA LEU A 328 0.19 9.06 12.86
C LEU A 328 0.23 10.11 13.97
N GLU A 329 1.36 10.79 14.13
CA GLU A 329 1.53 11.95 15.01
C GLU A 329 1.48 13.23 14.16
N LYS A 330 0.46 14.07 14.38
CA LYS A 330 0.37 15.41 13.76
C LYS A 330 1.15 16.39 14.61
N THR A 331 2.39 16.65 14.24
CA THR A 331 3.30 17.51 15.03
C THR A 331 3.40 18.92 14.48
N LYS A 332 3.12 19.12 13.19
CA LYS A 332 3.25 20.42 12.52
C LYS A 332 1.89 20.93 12.05
N PHE A 333 1.74 22.26 12.04
CA PHE A 333 0.55 22.92 11.48
C PHE A 333 0.25 22.48 10.03
N SER A 334 1.30 22.24 9.24
CA SER A 334 1.18 21.72 7.86
C SER A 334 0.44 20.37 7.80
N ASP A 335 0.62 19.50 8.78
CA ASP A 335 -0.01 18.18 8.83
C ASP A 335 -1.53 18.31 9.06
N TYR A 336 -1.92 19.22 9.95
CA TYR A 336 -3.32 19.58 10.20
C TYR A 336 -3.93 20.25 8.98
N LEU A 337 -3.24 21.23 8.40
CA LEU A 337 -3.74 21.95 7.22
C LEU A 337 -3.94 21.02 6.03
N SER A 338 -2.97 20.14 5.74
CA SER A 338 -3.08 19.12 4.69
C SER A 338 -4.30 18.23 4.91
N THR A 339 -4.45 17.73 6.15
CA THR A 339 -5.59 16.89 6.55
C THR A 339 -6.93 17.62 6.35
N VAL A 340 -7.03 18.87 6.79
CA VAL A 340 -8.26 19.68 6.65
C VAL A 340 -8.60 19.86 5.18
N ILE A 341 -7.63 20.22 4.33
CA ILE A 341 -7.86 20.44 2.89
C ILE A 341 -8.29 19.13 2.22
N GLY A 342 -7.65 18.01 2.57
CA GLY A 342 -8.02 16.67 2.11
C GLY A 342 -9.48 16.33 2.47
N TYR A 343 -9.86 16.49 3.74
CA TYR A 343 -11.24 16.26 4.17
C TYR A 343 -12.24 17.23 3.50
N ILE A 344 -11.91 18.52 3.38
CA ILE A 344 -12.77 19.48 2.67
C ILE A 344 -13.06 18.99 1.26
N CYS A 345 -12.05 18.53 0.52
CA CYS A 345 -12.27 18.05 -0.84
C CYS A 345 -13.02 16.72 -0.88
N GLY A 346 -12.66 15.77 0.00
CA GLY A 346 -13.30 14.47 0.09
C GLY A 346 -14.79 14.56 0.47
N PHE A 347 -15.11 15.41 1.44
CA PHE A 347 -16.47 15.64 1.95
C PHE A 347 -17.27 16.57 1.04
N ASN A 348 -16.66 17.61 0.45
CA ASN A 348 -17.34 18.52 -0.48
C ASN A 348 -17.95 17.74 -1.64
N TYR A 349 -17.19 16.80 -2.21
CA TYR A 349 -17.74 15.92 -3.24
C TYR A 349 -18.96 15.15 -2.74
N ARG A 350 -18.91 14.53 -1.54
CA ARG A 350 -20.02 13.69 -1.04
C ARG A 350 -21.29 14.54 -0.94
N VAL A 351 -21.19 15.70 -0.31
CA VAL A 351 -22.31 16.62 -0.11
C VAL A 351 -22.84 17.14 -1.45
N LEU A 352 -21.94 17.53 -2.37
CA LEU A 352 -22.32 17.98 -3.71
C LEU A 352 -23.00 16.88 -4.53
N ALA A 353 -22.49 15.64 -4.50
CA ALA A 353 -23.10 14.51 -5.19
C ALA A 353 -24.52 14.24 -4.65
N ILE A 354 -24.68 14.22 -3.32
CA ILE A 354 -25.99 14.10 -2.66
C ILE A 354 -26.94 15.20 -3.12
N PHE A 355 -26.46 16.44 -3.17
CA PHE A 355 -27.21 17.59 -3.65
C PHE A 355 -27.63 17.43 -5.12
N LEU A 356 -26.72 17.03 -6.01
CA LEU A 356 -27.00 16.84 -7.43
C LEU A 356 -28.07 15.77 -7.65
N VAL A 357 -27.94 14.61 -6.98
CA VAL A 357 -28.91 13.51 -7.09
C VAL A 357 -30.28 13.95 -6.58
N SER A 358 -30.32 14.65 -5.45
CA SER A 358 -31.56 15.16 -4.86
C SER A 358 -32.26 16.16 -5.78
N ILE A 359 -31.51 17.09 -6.38
CA ILE A 359 -32.04 18.06 -7.33
C ILE A 359 -32.52 17.39 -8.61
N THR A 360 -31.74 16.47 -9.18
CA THR A 360 -32.11 15.74 -10.40
C THR A 360 -33.38 14.92 -10.17
N TYR A 361 -33.46 14.23 -9.03
CA TYR A 361 -34.68 13.53 -8.63
C TYR A 361 -35.87 14.50 -8.50
N CYS A 362 -35.70 15.66 -7.85
CA CYS A 362 -36.77 16.65 -7.76
C CYS A 362 -37.22 17.15 -9.14
N PHE A 363 -36.29 17.45 -10.06
CA PHE A 363 -36.62 17.83 -11.44
C PHE A 363 -37.40 16.75 -12.18
N PHE A 364 -37.08 15.49 -11.90
CA PHE A 364 -37.73 14.34 -12.51
C PHE A 364 -39.13 14.08 -11.93
N ALA A 365 -39.22 13.92 -10.61
CA ALA A 365 -40.42 13.51 -9.89
C ALA A 365 -41.41 14.67 -9.65
N LYS A 366 -40.92 15.89 -9.40
CA LYS A 366 -41.75 17.06 -9.04
C LYS A 366 -41.35 18.31 -9.85
N PRO A 367 -41.52 18.32 -11.18
CA PRO A 367 -41.05 19.39 -12.06
C PRO A 367 -41.65 20.78 -11.75
N LEU A 368 -42.91 20.84 -11.30
CA LEU A 368 -43.55 22.10 -10.89
C LEU A 368 -42.91 22.69 -9.63
N PHE A 369 -42.57 21.85 -8.66
CA PHE A 369 -41.85 22.26 -7.45
C PHE A 369 -40.47 22.78 -7.81
N SER A 370 -39.72 22.04 -8.62
CA SER A 370 -38.37 22.43 -9.04
C SER A 370 -38.37 23.75 -9.80
N LYS A 371 -39.32 23.96 -10.73
CA LYS A 371 -39.43 25.23 -11.47
C LYS A 371 -39.68 26.44 -10.54
N LYS A 372 -40.48 26.26 -9.48
CA LYS A 372 -40.84 27.34 -8.54
C LYS A 372 -39.75 27.60 -7.49
N ARG A 373 -39.10 26.55 -6.97
CA ARG A 373 -38.21 26.63 -5.80
C ARG A 373 -36.72 26.55 -6.13
N LEU A 374 -36.31 25.87 -7.20
CA LEU A 374 -34.90 25.72 -7.58
C LEU A 374 -34.47 26.83 -8.56
N THR A 375 -34.63 28.08 -8.15
CA THR A 375 -34.07 29.23 -8.87
C THR A 375 -32.55 29.27 -8.71
N ASN A 376 -31.83 29.93 -9.61
CA ASN A 376 -30.36 30.05 -9.52
C ASN A 376 -29.90 30.64 -8.17
N LYS A 377 -30.66 31.59 -7.60
CA LYS A 377 -30.36 32.19 -6.29
C LYS A 377 -30.49 31.17 -5.17
N ASN A 378 -31.56 30.39 -5.16
CA ASN A 378 -31.81 29.38 -4.13
C ASN A 378 -30.80 28.24 -4.23
N VAL A 379 -30.46 27.81 -5.45
CA VAL A 379 -29.41 26.81 -5.69
C VAL A 379 -28.06 27.29 -5.16
N LEU A 380 -27.71 28.57 -5.39
CA LEU A 380 -26.47 29.15 -4.87
C LEU A 380 -26.46 29.18 -3.34
N PHE A 381 -27.59 29.53 -2.71
CA PHE A 381 -27.71 29.52 -1.25
C PHE A 381 -27.56 28.11 -0.66
N VAL A 382 -28.17 27.10 -1.28
CA VAL A 382 -28.00 25.71 -0.84
C VAL A 382 -26.55 25.25 -1.03
N LEU A 383 -25.92 25.56 -2.15
CA LEU A 383 -24.50 25.25 -2.38
C LEU A 383 -23.58 25.93 -1.36
N PHE A 384 -23.85 27.17 -1.00
CA PHE A 384 -23.15 27.85 0.09
C PHE A 384 -23.31 27.10 1.41
N GLY A 385 -24.53 26.68 1.75
CA GLY A 385 -24.80 25.83 2.92
C GLY A 385 -24.04 24.50 2.87
N CYS A 386 -23.95 23.85 1.71
CA CYS A 386 -23.16 22.63 1.52
C CYS A 386 -21.66 22.86 1.81
N HIS A 387 -21.09 23.99 1.37
CA HIS A 387 -19.69 24.33 1.64
C HIS A 387 -19.44 24.60 3.12
N VAL A 388 -20.31 25.37 3.78
CA VAL A 388 -20.21 25.62 5.23
C VAL A 388 -20.27 24.30 5.99
N PHE A 389 -21.26 23.45 5.69
CA PHE A 389 -21.41 22.15 6.32
C PHE A 389 -20.17 21.25 6.11
N THR A 390 -19.63 21.25 4.89
CA THR A 390 -18.41 20.50 4.56
C THR A 390 -17.21 21.00 5.35
N ILE A 391 -17.00 22.31 5.42
CA ILE A 391 -15.88 22.90 6.15
C ILE A 391 -15.98 22.52 7.63
N THR A 392 -17.16 22.69 8.25
CA THR A 392 -17.38 22.35 9.65
C THR A 392 -17.11 20.87 9.93
N THR A 393 -17.67 19.96 9.13
CA THR A 393 -17.48 18.51 9.30
C THR A 393 -16.03 18.08 9.04
N SER A 394 -15.34 18.71 8.09
CA SER A 394 -13.93 18.43 7.78
C SER A 394 -13.00 18.90 8.89
N THR A 395 -13.28 20.06 9.49
CA THR A 395 -12.55 20.53 10.68
C THR A 395 -12.75 19.57 11.84
N ILE A 396 -13.98 19.11 12.09
CA ILE A 396 -14.27 18.13 13.15
C ILE A 396 -13.52 16.81 12.91
N ALA A 397 -13.62 16.24 11.71
CA ALA A 397 -12.92 15.00 11.33
C ALA A 397 -11.39 15.13 11.42
N THR A 398 -10.84 16.32 11.17
CA THR A 398 -9.40 16.56 11.35
C THR A 398 -8.96 16.34 12.79
N PHE A 399 -9.80 16.58 13.80
CA PHE A 399 -9.43 16.39 15.20
C PHE A 399 -9.84 15.02 15.76
N SER A 400 -10.40 14.14 14.93
CA SER A 400 -10.71 12.75 15.27
C SER A 400 -9.44 11.93 15.59
N ASN A 401 -9.61 10.90 16.42
CA ASN A 401 -8.53 10.05 16.93
C ASN A 401 -7.97 9.08 15.88
N ARG A 402 -8.60 8.94 14.70
CA ARG A 402 -8.16 8.05 13.61
C ARG A 402 -7.99 6.60 14.07
N GLN A 403 -8.97 6.10 14.82
CA GLN A 403 -8.98 4.77 15.42
C GLN A 403 -8.75 3.66 14.38
N SER A 404 -9.22 3.83 13.14
CA SER A 404 -8.98 2.86 12.07
C SER A 404 -7.49 2.58 11.85
N LYS A 405 -6.65 3.61 12.03
CA LYS A 405 -5.20 3.49 11.89
C LYS A 405 -4.56 2.81 13.10
N GLN A 406 -5.07 3.06 14.30
CA GLN A 406 -4.61 2.41 15.53
C GLN A 406 -4.88 0.91 15.48
N VAL A 407 -6.10 0.53 15.09
CA VAL A 407 -6.51 -0.88 14.93
C VAL A 407 -5.62 -1.61 13.93
N MET A 408 -5.27 -0.98 12.81
CA MET A 408 -4.41 -1.60 11.80
C MET A 408 -2.94 -1.65 12.18
N SER A 409 -2.47 -0.70 12.99
CA SER A 409 -1.06 -0.68 13.38
C SER A 409 -0.71 -1.75 14.40
N GLU A 410 -1.69 -2.27 15.16
CA GLU A 410 -1.52 -3.21 16.30
C GLU A 410 -0.56 -2.71 17.42
N LEU A 411 0.18 -1.61 17.18
CA LEU A 411 1.21 -1.01 18.02
C LEU A 411 0.67 -0.16 19.18
N PHE A 412 -0.60 0.27 19.12
CA PHE A 412 -1.16 1.17 20.12
C PHE A 412 -2.52 0.67 20.62
N PRO A 413 -2.82 0.81 21.92
CA PRO A 413 -4.14 0.51 22.44
C PRO A 413 -5.18 1.42 21.78
N ILE A 414 -6.32 0.84 21.42
CA ILE A 414 -7.42 1.57 20.80
C ILE A 414 -7.88 2.67 21.75
N ALA A 415 -7.75 3.94 21.33
CA ALA A 415 -8.20 5.08 22.12
C ALA A 415 -9.72 5.00 22.35
N ALA A 416 -10.21 5.55 23.46
CA ALA A 416 -11.64 5.61 23.73
C ALA A 416 -12.36 6.46 22.65
N VAL A 417 -13.51 5.97 22.18
CA VAL A 417 -14.36 6.68 21.21
C VAL A 417 -14.82 8.01 21.81
N ASN A 418 -14.55 9.10 21.10
CA ASN A 418 -14.99 10.43 21.48
C ASN A 418 -16.09 10.94 20.52
N TRP A 419 -16.64 12.12 20.80
CA TRP A 419 -17.73 12.68 20.00
C TRP A 419 -17.30 13.11 18.58
N LEU A 420 -16.02 13.46 18.37
CA LEU A 420 -15.47 13.79 17.04
C LEU A 420 -15.49 12.54 16.15
N ASP A 421 -15.07 11.39 16.70
CA ASP A 421 -15.07 10.09 16.02
C ASP A 421 -16.52 9.70 15.62
N ILE A 422 -17.49 9.95 16.51
CA ILE A 422 -18.92 9.71 16.26
C ILE A 422 -19.42 10.61 15.11
N VAL A 423 -19.07 11.90 15.11
CA VAL A 423 -19.52 12.84 14.06
C VAL A 423 -18.92 12.48 12.71
N GLU A 424 -17.62 12.18 12.64
CA GLU A 424 -16.95 11.72 11.42
C GLU A 424 -17.60 10.43 10.91
N GLY A 425 -17.63 9.38 11.74
CA GLY A 425 -18.20 8.07 11.37
C GLY A 425 -19.67 8.16 10.97
N SER A 426 -20.46 8.98 11.67
CA SER A 426 -21.87 9.21 11.33
C SER A 426 -22.03 9.94 10.00
N PHE A 427 -21.23 10.97 9.72
CA PHE A 427 -21.27 11.67 8.44
C PHE A 427 -20.87 10.74 7.29
N GLU A 428 -19.80 9.96 7.45
CA GLU A 428 -19.34 9.03 6.42
C GLU A 428 -20.38 7.95 6.12
N THR A 429 -20.91 7.31 7.16
CA THR A 429 -21.90 6.23 7.05
C THR A 429 -23.24 6.73 6.53
N SER A 430 -23.73 7.86 7.05
CA SER A 430 -25.02 8.43 6.64
C SER A 430 -25.00 8.95 5.21
N SER A 431 -23.90 9.57 4.78
CA SER A 431 -23.75 10.04 3.40
C SER A 431 -23.72 8.88 2.40
N LEU A 432 -23.01 7.79 2.70
CA LEU A 432 -23.04 6.57 1.89
C LEU A 432 -24.45 5.96 1.84
N SER A 433 -25.07 5.78 3.01
CA SER A 433 -26.42 5.20 3.13
C SER A 433 -27.45 6.01 2.35
N PHE A 434 -27.37 7.34 2.43
CA PHE A 434 -28.23 8.24 1.67
C PHE A 434 -27.99 8.14 0.16
N CYS A 435 -26.73 8.07 -0.28
CA CYS A 435 -26.40 7.85 -1.69
C CYS A 435 -26.99 6.54 -2.22
N ILE A 436 -26.83 5.43 -1.48
CA ILE A 436 -27.38 4.11 -1.84
C ILE A 436 -28.92 4.18 -1.88
N PHE A 437 -29.55 4.75 -0.87
CA PHE A 437 -31.00 4.92 -0.83
C PHE A 437 -31.51 5.73 -2.04
N MET A 438 -30.90 6.88 -2.31
CA MET A 438 -31.28 7.72 -3.45
C MET A 438 -31.02 7.05 -4.79
N TYR A 439 -29.99 6.20 -4.88
CA TYR A 439 -29.70 5.38 -6.06
C TYR A 439 -30.89 4.44 -6.36
N PHE A 440 -31.36 3.70 -5.36
CA PHE A 440 -32.53 2.83 -5.49
C PHE A 440 -33.81 3.61 -5.81
N VAL A 441 -34.02 4.76 -5.16
CA VAL A 441 -35.16 5.64 -5.44
C VAL A 441 -35.14 6.12 -6.90
N CYS A 442 -33.98 6.49 -7.41
CA CYS A 442 -33.82 6.93 -8.80
C CYS A 442 -34.05 5.77 -9.79
N ILE A 443 -33.53 4.56 -9.52
CA ILE A 443 -33.80 3.37 -10.33
C ILE A 443 -35.29 3.03 -10.34
N GLY A 444 -35.93 3.01 -9.16
CA GLY A 444 -37.37 2.80 -9.02
C GLY A 444 -38.17 3.80 -9.84
N ALA A 445 -37.77 5.07 -9.82
CA ALA A 445 -38.36 6.12 -10.64
C ALA A 445 -38.14 5.83 -12.15
N VAL A 446 -36.94 5.45 -12.59
CA VAL A 446 -36.69 5.08 -14.00
C VAL A 446 -37.57 3.89 -14.43
N MET A 447 -37.72 2.88 -13.59
CA MET A 447 -38.52 1.67 -13.88
C MET A 447 -40.02 1.98 -13.94
N ALA A 448 -40.54 2.76 -12.99
CA ALA A 448 -41.95 3.15 -12.96
C ALA A 448 -42.36 3.89 -14.24
N PHE A 449 -41.49 4.76 -14.76
CA PHE A 449 -41.74 5.49 -16.00
C PHE A 449 -41.74 4.64 -17.27
N ARG A 450 -41.13 3.44 -17.25
CA ARG A 450 -41.15 2.52 -18.41
C ARG A 450 -42.56 1.97 -18.67
N LYS A 451 -43.40 1.86 -17.64
CA LYS A 451 -44.75 1.26 -17.74
C LYS A 451 -45.82 2.23 -18.24
N THR A 452 -45.61 3.55 -18.18
CA THR A 452 -46.69 4.54 -18.38
C THR A 452 -46.64 5.24 -19.75
N SER A 453 -47.13 4.56 -20.79
CA SER A 453 -47.90 5.08 -21.96
C SER A 453 -47.29 6.09 -22.97
N SER A 454 -47.78 5.97 -24.21
CA SER A 454 -47.26 6.33 -25.53
C SER A 454 -47.35 7.80 -25.98
N ASN A 455 -48.09 8.67 -25.30
CA ASN A 455 -48.53 9.94 -25.93
C ASN A 455 -47.72 11.21 -25.55
N ALA A 456 -46.70 11.11 -24.68
CA ALA A 456 -45.84 12.24 -24.29
C ALA A 456 -44.33 11.93 -24.43
N PHE A 457 -43.97 11.24 -25.51
CA PHE A 457 -42.70 10.51 -25.66
C PHE A 457 -41.45 11.41 -25.60
N ASN A 458 -41.42 12.53 -26.33
CA ASN A 458 -40.19 13.32 -26.54
C ASN A 458 -39.62 14.00 -25.28
N ASN A 459 -40.46 14.65 -24.47
CA ASN A 459 -39.99 15.32 -23.26
C ASN A 459 -39.66 14.32 -22.13
N ARG A 460 -40.37 13.18 -22.08
CA ARG A 460 -40.11 12.12 -21.10
C ARG A 460 -38.79 11.39 -21.39
N GLN A 461 -38.50 11.11 -22.66
CA GLN A 461 -37.24 10.47 -23.05
C GLN A 461 -36.03 11.35 -22.68
N LYS A 462 -36.08 12.67 -22.92
CA LYS A 462 -35.03 13.59 -22.49
C LYS A 462 -34.77 13.55 -20.99
N ARG A 463 -35.82 13.54 -20.16
CA ARG A 463 -35.71 13.46 -18.69
C ARG A 463 -35.14 12.13 -18.22
N ARG A 464 -35.54 11.03 -18.85
CA ARG A 464 -34.99 9.69 -18.57
C ARG A 464 -33.50 9.63 -18.87
N VAL A 465 -33.08 10.14 -20.04
CA VAL A 465 -31.66 10.19 -20.42
C VAL A 465 -30.87 11.05 -19.43
N GLN A 466 -31.41 12.18 -18.97
CA GLN A 466 -30.77 13.01 -17.94
C GLN A 466 -30.61 12.26 -16.61
N LEU A 467 -31.64 11.54 -16.14
CA LEU A 467 -31.57 10.78 -14.89
C LEU A 467 -30.56 9.63 -14.99
N ILE A 468 -30.53 8.90 -16.12
CA ILE A 468 -29.53 7.86 -16.37
C ILE A 468 -28.11 8.46 -16.43
N ALA A 469 -27.93 9.61 -17.07
CA ALA A 469 -26.64 10.29 -17.11
C ALA A 469 -26.18 10.74 -15.72
N THR A 470 -27.10 11.22 -14.86
CA THR A 470 -26.77 11.53 -13.46
C THR A 470 -26.41 10.27 -12.66
N LEU A 471 -27.12 9.15 -12.86
CA LEU A 471 -26.75 7.87 -12.24
C LEU A 471 -25.38 7.39 -12.70
N ALA A 472 -25.09 7.49 -14.01
CA ALA A 472 -23.78 7.15 -14.56
C ALA A 472 -22.66 8.08 -14.04
N TYR A 473 -22.96 9.35 -13.77
CA TYR A 473 -22.03 10.30 -13.16
C TYR A 473 -21.69 9.95 -11.71
N ILE A 474 -22.67 9.61 -10.88
CA ILE A 474 -22.44 9.35 -9.45
C ILE A 474 -21.88 7.96 -9.15
N THR A 475 -22.11 6.97 -10.02
CA THR A 475 -21.78 5.57 -9.68
C THR A 475 -20.28 5.35 -9.54
N PRO A 476 -19.43 5.69 -10.54
CA PRO A 476 -18.01 5.35 -10.47
C PRO A 476 -17.26 6.01 -9.30
N PRO A 477 -17.41 7.32 -9.01
CA PRO A 477 -16.70 7.91 -7.87
C PRO A 477 -17.23 7.43 -6.51
N ASN A 478 -18.50 6.98 -6.42
CA ASN A 478 -19.04 6.40 -5.19
C ASN A 478 -18.56 4.95 -4.94
N ILE A 479 -18.15 4.21 -5.98
CA ILE A 479 -17.49 2.91 -5.79
C ILE A 479 -16.11 3.11 -5.14
N LEU A 480 -15.37 4.13 -5.60
CA LEU A 480 -14.08 4.52 -5.00
C LEU A 480 -14.20 5.06 -3.56
N LEU A 481 -15.42 5.32 -3.08
CA LEU A 481 -15.70 5.75 -1.71
C LEU A 481 -15.90 4.62 -0.71
N LEU A 482 -16.09 3.39 -1.20
CA LEU A 482 -16.43 2.27 -0.33
C LEU A 482 -15.37 2.02 0.76
N PRO A 483 -14.06 2.01 0.48
CA PRO A 483 -13.05 1.85 1.53
C PRO A 483 -13.17 2.92 2.62
N ASN A 484 -13.30 4.18 2.24
CA ASN A 484 -13.37 5.29 3.20
C ASN A 484 -14.68 5.28 4.00
N SER A 485 -15.78 4.82 3.40
CA SER A 485 -17.11 4.84 4.03
C SER A 485 -17.40 3.60 4.88
N ILE A 486 -16.74 2.47 4.60
CA ILE A 486 -16.83 1.24 5.39
C ILE A 486 -15.84 1.29 6.54
N CYS A 487 -14.56 1.59 6.25
CA CYS A 487 -13.52 1.72 7.26
C CYS A 487 -13.59 3.07 7.97
N THR A 488 -14.61 3.27 8.80
CA THR A 488 -14.71 4.45 9.68
C THR A 488 -14.17 4.11 11.07
N ASP A 489 -13.75 5.13 11.80
CA ASP A 489 -13.29 4.99 13.20
C ASP A 489 -14.37 4.37 14.08
N LEU A 490 -15.63 4.78 13.89
CA LEU A 490 -16.77 4.23 14.61
C LEU A 490 -16.96 2.72 14.34
N PHE A 491 -16.82 2.27 13.10
CA PHE A 491 -16.92 0.84 12.78
C PHE A 491 -15.74 0.06 13.35
N ALA A 492 -14.51 0.61 13.27
CA ALA A 492 -13.32 -0.02 13.82
C ALA A 492 -13.42 -0.20 15.35
N ALA A 493 -13.95 0.79 16.05
CA ALA A 493 -14.15 0.72 17.49
C ALA A 493 -15.28 -0.22 17.93
N LEU A 494 -16.38 -0.29 17.15
CA LEU A 494 -17.54 -1.11 17.52
C LEU A 494 -17.38 -2.59 17.20
N PHE A 495 -16.72 -2.92 16.08
CA PHE A 495 -16.70 -4.28 15.55
C PHE A 495 -15.30 -4.92 15.54
N GLY A 496 -14.26 -4.18 15.92
CA GLY A 496 -12.87 -4.64 15.81
C GLY A 496 -12.43 -4.76 14.34
N SER A 497 -11.61 -5.77 14.04
CA SER A 497 -11.00 -5.97 12.72
C SER A 497 -11.35 -7.33 12.08
N PRO A 498 -12.63 -7.58 11.70
CA PRO A 498 -12.93 -8.77 10.92
C PRO A 498 -12.14 -8.76 9.59
N PRO A 499 -11.77 -9.92 9.02
CA PRO A 499 -10.80 -9.98 7.90
C PRO A 499 -11.14 -9.09 6.70
N VAL A 500 -12.42 -9.03 6.31
CA VAL A 500 -12.88 -8.17 5.20
C VAL A 500 -12.75 -6.69 5.54
N PHE A 501 -13.01 -6.32 6.80
CA PHE A 501 -12.85 -4.94 7.27
C PHE A 501 -11.36 -4.56 7.31
N LYS A 502 -10.48 -5.47 7.72
CA LYS A 502 -9.02 -5.29 7.67
C LYS A 502 -8.57 -4.90 6.25
N GLN A 503 -9.02 -5.61 5.22
CA GLN A 503 -8.71 -5.29 3.82
C GLN A 503 -9.19 -3.90 3.39
N PHE A 504 -10.43 -3.52 3.72
CA PHE A 504 -10.92 -2.16 3.42
C PHE A 504 -10.14 -1.07 4.17
N CYS A 505 -9.74 -1.34 5.41
CA CYS A 505 -8.95 -0.42 6.20
C CYS A 505 -7.50 -0.29 5.72
N GLU A 506 -6.86 -1.38 5.31
CA GLU A 506 -5.56 -1.35 4.66
C GLU A 506 -5.62 -0.50 3.38
N MET A 507 -6.64 -0.74 2.55
CA MET A 507 -6.85 0.05 1.33
C MET A 507 -7.05 1.54 1.64
N LYS A 508 -7.87 1.87 2.65
CA LYS A 508 -8.04 3.26 3.12
C LYS A 508 -6.72 3.85 3.61
N ILE A 509 -5.98 3.16 4.49
CA ILE A 509 -4.81 3.72 5.18
C ILE A 509 -3.61 3.86 4.25
N TYR A 510 -3.33 2.84 3.43
CA TYR A 510 -2.14 2.83 2.57
C TYR A 510 -2.36 3.55 1.24
N HIS A 511 -3.62 3.77 0.83
CA HIS A 511 -3.95 4.37 -0.46
C HIS A 511 -4.95 5.54 -0.36
N ASP A 512 -5.16 6.17 0.81
CA ASP A 512 -6.17 7.25 0.96
C ASP A 512 -6.00 8.36 -0.08
N ASP A 513 -4.77 8.84 -0.25
CA ASP A 513 -4.45 9.92 -1.19
C ASP A 513 -4.71 9.52 -2.64
N SER A 514 -4.23 8.33 -3.04
CA SER A 514 -4.43 7.83 -4.40
C SER A 514 -5.91 7.53 -4.69
N LEU A 515 -6.67 7.04 -3.70
CA LEU A 515 -8.12 6.84 -3.79
C LEU A 515 -8.87 8.17 -3.91
N LEU A 516 -8.50 9.17 -3.11
CA LEU A 516 -9.08 10.50 -3.17
C LEU A 516 -8.78 11.17 -4.52
N GLN A 517 -7.52 11.14 -4.97
CA GLN A 517 -7.12 11.68 -6.26
C GLN A 517 -7.82 10.97 -7.43
N GLY A 518 -7.84 9.64 -7.41
CA GLY A 518 -8.54 8.81 -8.41
C GLY A 518 -10.03 9.14 -8.45
N ARG A 519 -10.66 9.28 -7.28
CA ARG A 519 -12.07 9.68 -7.17
C ARG A 519 -12.33 11.07 -7.70
N LEU A 520 -11.48 12.05 -7.37
CA LEU A 520 -11.59 13.42 -7.88
C LEU A 520 -11.41 13.46 -9.40
N PHE A 521 -10.48 12.67 -9.94
CA PHE A 521 -10.27 12.54 -11.37
C PHE A 521 -11.50 11.93 -12.07
N VAL A 522 -12.00 10.79 -11.59
CA VAL A 522 -13.18 10.14 -12.18
C VAL A 522 -14.40 11.05 -12.09
N THR A 523 -14.53 11.78 -10.99
CA THR A 523 -15.59 12.78 -10.81
C THR A 523 -15.52 13.90 -11.85
N THR A 524 -14.36 14.52 -12.03
CA THR A 524 -14.23 15.67 -12.93
C THR A 524 -14.31 15.21 -14.38
N PHE A 525 -13.68 14.08 -14.71
CA PHE A 525 -13.80 13.45 -16.03
C PHE A 525 -15.25 13.10 -16.39
N THR A 526 -16.03 12.56 -15.45
CA THR A 526 -17.44 12.25 -15.69
C THR A 526 -18.31 13.49 -15.90
N VAL A 527 -17.92 14.70 -15.45
CA VAL A 527 -18.60 15.95 -15.85
C VAL A 527 -18.49 16.16 -17.36
N LEU A 528 -17.31 15.95 -17.95
CA LEU A 528 -17.09 16.10 -19.38
C LEU A 528 -17.89 15.10 -20.21
N VAL A 529 -18.08 13.88 -19.70
CA VAL A 529 -18.77 12.79 -20.40
C VAL A 529 -20.28 12.81 -20.16
N ALA A 530 -20.74 13.01 -18.93
CA ALA A 530 -22.16 12.90 -18.58
C ALA A 530 -22.94 14.17 -18.92
N PHE A 531 -22.35 15.37 -18.77
CA PHE A 531 -23.10 16.60 -18.95
C PHE A 531 -23.12 17.03 -20.43
N VAL A 532 -24.33 17.06 -21.00
CA VAL A 532 -24.56 17.33 -22.42
C VAL A 532 -23.96 18.68 -22.87
N ASP A 533 -24.06 19.71 -22.02
CA ASP A 533 -23.55 21.04 -22.37
C ASP A 533 -22.01 21.08 -22.42
N TYR A 534 -21.33 20.35 -21.52
CA TYR A 534 -19.88 20.21 -21.53
C TYR A 534 -19.40 19.36 -22.71
N ARG A 535 -20.07 18.25 -23.02
CA ARG A 535 -19.79 17.46 -24.23
C ARG A 535 -19.87 18.31 -25.51
N ARG A 536 -20.90 19.15 -25.62
CA ARG A 536 -21.08 20.04 -26.79
C ARG A 536 -19.99 21.10 -26.86
N ALA A 537 -19.68 21.74 -25.72
CA ALA A 537 -18.62 22.74 -25.63
C ALA A 537 -17.25 22.14 -25.98
N LEU A 538 -16.93 20.95 -25.45
CA LEU A 538 -15.69 20.23 -25.75
C LEU A 538 -15.59 19.85 -27.25
N LYS A 539 -16.66 19.31 -27.85
CA LYS A 539 -16.69 19.00 -29.29
C LYS A 539 -16.47 20.25 -30.15
N GLN A 540 -17.03 21.40 -29.75
CA GLN A 540 -16.82 22.67 -30.44
C GLN A 540 -15.37 23.15 -30.31
N LEU A 541 -14.78 23.04 -29.11
CA LEU A 541 -13.38 23.37 -28.86
C LEU A 541 -12.45 22.51 -29.73
N ILE A 542 -12.65 21.19 -29.75
CA ILE A 542 -11.84 20.26 -30.57
C ILE A 542 -11.98 20.58 -32.05
N ARG A 543 -13.21 20.82 -32.55
CA ARG A 543 -13.42 21.19 -33.96
C ARG A 543 -12.69 22.48 -34.34
N LYS A 544 -12.71 23.48 -33.46
CA LYS A 544 -11.98 24.74 -33.68
C LYS A 544 -10.47 24.55 -33.60
N GLY A 545 -9.98 23.80 -32.61
CA GLY A 545 -8.55 23.51 -32.44
C GLY A 545 -7.97 22.73 -33.62
N VAL A 546 -8.69 21.71 -34.11
CA VAL A 546 -8.32 20.96 -35.31
C VAL A 546 -8.29 21.85 -36.55
N MET A 547 -9.19 22.83 -36.66
CA MET A 547 -9.16 23.83 -37.75
C MET A 547 -8.01 24.85 -37.63
N CYS A 548 -7.48 25.09 -36.42
CA CYS A 548 -6.39 26.04 -36.19
C CYS A 548 -5.00 25.42 -36.26
N LEU A 549 -4.86 24.09 -36.24
CA LEU A 549 -3.59 23.42 -36.49
C LEU A 549 -3.22 23.61 -37.98
N PRO A 550 -2.10 24.28 -38.31
CA PRO A 550 -1.71 24.59 -39.70
C PRO A 550 -1.29 23.37 -40.53
N MET A 551 -1.52 22.15 -40.04
CA MET A 551 -1.15 20.92 -40.72
C MET A 551 -2.34 20.36 -41.51
N PHE A 552 -2.15 20.21 -42.82
CA PHE A 552 -3.07 19.62 -43.79
C PHE A 552 -4.24 20.50 -44.25
N LYS A 553 -3.98 21.80 -44.49
CA LYS A 553 -4.54 22.38 -45.73
C LYS A 553 -3.68 21.91 -46.90
N GLN A 554 -3.65 20.58 -47.11
CA GLN A 554 -3.14 20.02 -48.35
C GLN A 554 -4.02 20.64 -49.42
N GLN A 555 -3.44 21.56 -50.20
CA GLN A 555 -4.09 22.02 -51.41
C GLN A 555 -4.28 20.75 -52.23
N ASN A 556 -5.48 20.17 -52.18
CA ASN A 556 -6.01 19.43 -53.30
C ASN A 556 -6.16 20.47 -54.40
N LYS A 557 -5.01 20.81 -55.02
CA LYS A 557 -4.94 21.34 -56.35
C LYS A 557 -5.59 20.22 -57.15
N LEU A 558 -6.89 20.38 -57.40
CA LEU A 558 -7.65 19.51 -58.25
C LEU A 558 -6.94 19.61 -59.60
N ILE A 559 -6.00 18.70 -59.86
CA ILE A 559 -5.48 18.50 -61.20
C ILE A 559 -6.65 17.86 -61.92
N THR A 560 -7.49 18.70 -62.52
CA THR A 560 -8.35 18.27 -63.63
C THR A 560 -7.40 17.80 -64.71
N ILE A 561 -7.14 16.50 -64.74
CA ILE A 561 -6.55 15.84 -65.90
C ILE A 561 -7.65 15.86 -66.95
N ASP A 562 -7.61 16.89 -67.79
CA ASP A 562 -8.35 16.91 -69.04
C ASP A 562 -7.80 15.77 -69.91
N HIS A 563 -8.61 14.75 -70.15
CA HIS A 563 -8.23 13.54 -70.88
C HIS A 563 -8.11 13.76 -72.40
N SER A 564 -8.04 15.01 -72.86
CA SER A 564 -7.94 15.37 -74.27
C SER A 564 -6.61 16.05 -74.62
N LYS A 565 -5.52 15.27 -74.71
CA LYS A 565 -4.58 15.30 -75.84
C LYS A 565 -3.32 14.48 -75.55
N LYS A 566 -3.03 13.59 -76.49
CA LYS A 566 -1.74 12.94 -76.73
C LYS A 566 -0.62 14.00 -76.78
N LEU A 567 0.50 13.74 -76.11
CA LEU A 567 1.82 13.94 -76.71
C LEU A 567 2.86 13.06 -76.00
N PHE A 568 3.64 12.36 -76.82
CA PHE A 568 4.75 11.48 -76.47
C PHE A 568 6.05 12.27 -76.24
N LEU A 569 6.97 11.64 -75.46
CA LEU A 569 8.45 11.78 -75.49
C LEU A 569 9.02 13.10 -74.91
N VAL A 570 10.13 13.19 -74.15
CA VAL A 570 11.37 12.39 -73.99
C VAL A 570 11.93 12.56 -72.56
N SER A 571 12.75 11.60 -72.11
CA SER A 571 13.66 11.60 -70.92
C SER A 571 14.80 12.65 -71.02
N PRO A 572 15.59 12.95 -69.96
CA PRO A 572 16.77 12.12 -69.61
C PRO A 572 16.93 11.85 -68.08
N ILE A 573 17.33 10.63 -67.65
CA ILE A 573 18.68 10.15 -67.20
C ILE A 573 19.38 11.17 -66.25
N VAL A 574 19.77 10.88 -64.99
CA VAL A 574 20.91 10.03 -64.53
C VAL A 574 20.95 9.96 -62.98
N GLU A 575 21.16 8.72 -62.47
CA GLU A 575 21.90 8.22 -61.27
C GLU A 575 21.75 8.84 -59.86
N HIS A 576 21.50 8.01 -58.83
CA HIS A 576 22.54 7.24 -58.11
C HIS A 576 21.94 6.25 -57.07
N LEU A 577 22.49 5.02 -57.06
CA LEU A 577 22.70 4.03 -55.98
C LEU A 577 21.65 3.86 -54.85
N GLY A 578 21.19 2.66 -54.48
CA GLY A 578 21.71 1.32 -54.72
C GLY A 578 20.77 0.23 -54.19
N THR A 579 20.99 -0.95 -54.75
CA THR A 579 20.35 -2.27 -54.61
C THR A 579 20.38 -2.86 -53.21
N VAL A 580 19.40 -3.70 -52.84
CA VAL A 580 19.58 -5.12 -52.42
C VAL A 580 18.22 -5.86 -52.41
N VAL A 581 18.11 -6.78 -53.39
CA VAL A 581 17.58 -8.16 -53.37
C VAL A 581 16.13 -8.49 -52.96
N ASP A 582 15.44 -8.99 -53.98
CA ASP A 582 14.27 -9.88 -54.03
C ASP A 582 14.16 -10.94 -52.92
N SER A 583 12.93 -11.17 -52.47
CA SER A 583 12.29 -12.49 -52.67
C SER A 583 10.80 -12.42 -52.30
N SER A 584 9.96 -12.47 -53.32
CA SER A 584 8.58 -12.98 -53.20
C SER A 584 8.64 -14.53 -53.19
N PRO A 585 7.65 -15.23 -52.63
CA PRO A 585 6.46 -15.48 -53.44
C PRO A 585 5.13 -15.37 -52.69
N ARG A 586 4.17 -14.78 -53.41
CA ARG A 586 2.72 -15.08 -53.49
C ARG A 586 2.16 -16.12 -52.50
N LEU A 587 1.05 -15.78 -51.84
CA LEU A 587 -0.19 -16.57 -51.98
C LEU A 587 -1.44 -15.86 -51.43
N SER A 588 -2.55 -16.18 -52.09
CA SER A 588 -3.97 -16.18 -51.67
C SER A 588 -4.72 -14.87 -51.42
N ASP A 589 -5.61 -14.60 -52.38
CA ASP A 589 -6.88 -13.89 -52.23
C ASP A 589 -7.75 -14.44 -51.08
N SER A 590 -8.28 -13.54 -50.25
CA SER A 590 -9.68 -13.63 -49.80
C SER A 590 -10.16 -12.27 -49.28
N PRO A 591 -11.41 -11.85 -49.58
CA PRO A 591 -11.93 -10.56 -49.15
C PRO A 591 -12.73 -10.75 -47.86
N SER A 592 -12.35 -10.02 -46.80
CA SER A 592 -13.24 -9.81 -45.65
C SER A 592 -13.21 -8.34 -45.26
N SER A 593 -14.16 -7.61 -45.84
CA SER A 593 -14.62 -6.32 -45.36
C SER A 593 -15.17 -6.47 -43.95
N VAL A 594 -14.52 -5.88 -42.95
CA VAL A 594 -15.14 -5.63 -41.64
C VAL A 594 -15.25 -4.12 -41.45
N TYR A 595 -16.48 -3.64 -41.61
CA TYR A 595 -16.94 -2.35 -41.15
C TYR A 595 -16.68 -2.23 -39.64
N VAL A 596 -15.76 -1.36 -39.24
CA VAL A 596 -15.76 -0.79 -37.88
C VAL A 596 -15.99 0.71 -38.03
N SER A 597 -17.26 1.07 -38.14
CA SER A 597 -17.76 2.44 -38.01
C SER A 597 -19.19 2.35 -37.54
N ASN A 598 -19.38 2.50 -36.21
CA ASN A 598 -20.55 3.12 -35.56
C ASN A 598 -20.61 2.70 -34.09
N LEU A 599 -19.77 3.32 -33.26
CA LEU A 599 -19.94 3.29 -31.81
C LEU A 599 -19.47 4.61 -31.20
N LEU A 600 -20.05 5.70 -31.70
CA LEU A 600 -19.88 7.04 -31.13
C LEU A 600 -21.12 7.90 -31.39
N TYR A 601 -22.28 7.36 -31.02
CA TYR A 601 -23.53 8.11 -30.87
C TYR A 601 -24.31 7.59 -29.65
N ILE A 602 -23.90 8.00 -28.45
CA ILE A 602 -24.73 8.13 -27.24
C ILE A 602 -24.30 9.40 -26.48
#